data_AF-A0A0R3PBM8-F1
#
_entry.id   AF-A0A0R3PBM8-F1
#
_cell.length_a   1.000
_cell.length_b   1.000
_cell.length_c   1.000
_cell.angle_alpha   90.00
_cell.angle_beta   90.00
_cell.angle_gamma   90.00
#
_symmetry.space_group_name_H-M   'P 1'
#
loop_
_entity.id
_entity.type
_entity.pdbx_description
1 polymer ?
#
loop_
_entity_poly.entity_id
_entity_poly.type
_entity_poly.pdbx_seq_one_letter_code
_entity_poly.pdbx_strand_id
1 'polypeptide(L)' 'MGRWMRVPRKSADGTFTSHNQHSKVAPQVRLIDYELYRYIRGAVMDIMHDPGAALAIIAFCNLYKYKVLKSTAMTA' A
#
# COMPACT_ATOMS: atom_id res chain seq x y z
N MET A 1 34.63 16.30 25.11
CA MET A 1 33.19 16.13 24.82
C MET A 1 33.00 15.54 23.44
N GLY A 2 32.21 14.48 23.28
CA GLY A 2 31.98 13.79 22.00
C GLY A 2 30.73 14.28 21.27
N ARG A 3 30.76 14.27 19.93
CA ARG A 3 29.62 14.61 19.07
C ARG A 3 28.66 13.43 18.99
N TRP A 4 27.35 13.70 19.02
CA TRP A 4 26.34 12.66 18.85
C TRP A 4 26.44 11.96 17.49
N MET A 5 26.44 10.62 17.55
CA MET A 5 26.41 9.75 16.39
C MET A 5 25.12 9.95 15.58
N ARG A 6 25.17 9.69 14.28
CA ARG A 6 24.02 9.87 13.37
C ARG A 6 22.89 8.87 13.63
N VAL A 7 23.21 7.64 14.04
CA VAL A 7 22.23 6.54 14.16
C VAL A 7 21.14 6.83 15.22
N PRO A 8 21.47 7.22 16.47
CA PRO A 8 20.45 7.58 17.46
C PRO A 8 19.60 8.81 17.09
N ARG A 9 20.07 9.65 16.17
CA ARG A 9 19.36 10.86 15.73
C ARG A 9 18.27 10.58 14.69
N LYS A 10 18.22 9.37 14.13
CA LYS A 10 17.19 8.97 13.16
C LYS A 10 15.86 8.61 13.80
N SER A 11 15.86 8.22 15.08
CA SER A 11 14.65 7.82 15.82
C SER A 11 13.96 8.99 16.54
N ALA A 12 14.62 10.15 16.64
CA ALA A 12 13.99 11.37 17.13
C ALA A 12 13.30 12.07 15.95
N ASP A 13 12.05 12.51 16.15
CA ASP A 13 11.32 13.27 15.14
C ASP A 13 12.14 14.49 14.71
N GLY A 14 12.52 14.53 13.43
CA GLY A 14 13.51 15.46 12.90
C GLY A 14 13.64 15.33 11.38
N THR A 15 14.83 15.56 10.83
CA THR A 15 15.06 15.57 9.37
C THR A 15 15.00 14.20 8.69
N PHE A 16 14.78 13.10 9.43
CA PHE A 16 14.80 11.73 8.91
C PHE A 16 13.41 11.12 8.66
N THR A 17 12.39 11.95 8.50
CA THR A 17 11.02 11.50 8.15
C THR A 17 10.90 11.14 6.67
N SER A 18 9.89 10.33 6.33
CA SER A 18 9.58 9.94 4.95
C SER A 18 8.85 11.06 4.20
N HIS A 19 9.29 11.36 2.98
CA HIS A 19 8.66 12.38 2.13
C HIS A 19 7.53 11.74 1.30
N ASN A 20 6.31 11.75 1.83
CA ASN A 20 5.17 11.02 1.24
C ASN A 20 4.21 11.90 0.42
N GLN A 21 4.60 13.11 0.03
CA GLN A 21 3.71 14.08 -0.65
C GLN A 21 3.17 13.59 -1.99
N HIS A 22 3.97 12.81 -2.73
CA HIS A 22 3.60 12.26 -4.04
C HIS A 22 3.30 10.75 -4.00
N SER A 23 3.36 10.13 -2.81
CA SER A 23 2.96 8.74 -2.64
C SER A 23 1.45 8.65 -2.80
N LYS A 24 0.99 7.81 -3.72
CA LYS A 24 -0.43 7.73 -4.10
C LYS A 24 -1.25 7.06 -3.02
N VAL A 25 -0.96 5.80 -2.76
CA VAL A 25 -1.66 4.98 -1.76
C VAL A 25 -0.74 3.83 -1.37
N ALA A 26 -0.81 3.43 -0.10
CA ALA A 26 -0.13 2.23 0.35
C ALA A 26 -0.66 0.99 -0.41
N PRO A 27 0.21 0.20 -1.06
CA PRO A 27 -0.21 -1.08 -1.59
C PRO A 27 -0.66 -1.98 -0.44
N GLN A 28 -1.92 -2.40 -0.48
CA GLN A 28 -2.51 -3.30 0.49
C GLN A 28 -3.23 -4.41 -0.25
N VAL A 29 -2.88 -5.65 0.11
CA VAL A 29 -3.68 -6.81 -0.26
C VAL A 29 -5.06 -6.65 0.36
N ARG A 30 -6.09 -7.10 -0.35
CA ARG A 30 -7.46 -7.10 0.19
C ARG A 30 -7.48 -7.81 1.56
N LEU A 31 -8.31 -7.30 2.47
CA LEU A 31 -8.53 -7.88 3.78
C LEU A 31 -8.91 -9.37 3.66
N ILE A 32 -8.36 -10.17 4.56
CA ILE A 32 -8.67 -11.59 4.67
C ILE A 32 -10.01 -11.72 5.40
N ASP A 33 -11.07 -11.97 4.63
CA ASP A 33 -12.43 -12.23 5.14
C ASP A 33 -12.68 -13.75 5.30
N TYR A 34 -13.92 -14.18 5.56
CA TYR A 34 -14.34 -15.61 5.64
C TYR A 34 -13.99 -16.46 4.38
N GLU A 35 -13.44 -15.83 3.36
CA GLU A 35 -13.11 -16.34 2.03
C GLU A 35 -11.78 -17.10 1.97
N LEU A 36 -11.11 -17.38 3.10
CA LEU A 36 -9.87 -18.19 3.16
C LEU A 36 -9.95 -19.53 2.41
N TYR A 37 -11.16 -20.07 2.22
CA TYR A 37 -11.40 -21.36 1.58
C TYR A 37 -11.76 -21.27 0.08
N ARG A 38 -11.84 -20.06 -0.51
CA ARG A 38 -12.29 -19.86 -1.90
C ARG A 38 -11.45 -18.80 -2.62
N TYR A 39 -11.39 -18.89 -3.95
CA TYR A 39 -10.76 -17.86 -4.77
C TYR A 39 -11.76 -16.77 -5.17
N ILE A 40 -11.28 -15.54 -5.29
CA ILE A 40 -12.04 -14.41 -5.83
C ILE A 40 -11.28 -13.81 -6.99
N ARG A 41 -12.01 -13.58 -8.08
CA ARG A 41 -11.47 -12.92 -9.26
C ARG A 41 -11.68 -11.42 -9.13
N GLY A 42 -10.60 -10.68 -9.28
CA GLY A 42 -10.62 -9.24 -9.49
C GLY A 42 -10.15 -8.94 -10.90
N ALA A 43 -10.53 -7.76 -11.41
CA ALA A 43 -10.02 -7.25 -12.68
C ALA A 43 -9.09 -6.06 -12.41
N VAL A 44 -7.94 -6.04 -13.08
CA VAL A 44 -7.02 -4.91 -13.05
C VAL A 44 -7.64 -3.79 -13.88
N MET A 45 -7.92 -2.67 -13.23
CA MET A 45 -8.52 -1.51 -13.88
C MET A 45 -7.47 -0.54 -14.43
N ASP A 46 -6.39 -0.36 -13.68
CA ASP A 46 -5.35 0.61 -14.01
C ASP A 46 -4.00 0.22 -13.40
N ILE A 47 -2.92 0.66 -14.02
CA ILE A 47 -1.54 0.49 -13.57
C ILE A 47 -0.92 1.89 -13.41
N MET A 48 -0.78 2.31 -12.16
CA MET A 48 -0.31 3.63 -11.78
C MET A 48 1.18 3.61 -11.41
N HIS A 49 1.92 4.64 -11.79
CA HIS A 49 3.27 4.87 -11.28
C HIS A 49 3.24 5.54 -9.89
N ASP A 50 3.85 4.95 -8.88
CA ASP A 50 4.13 5.54 -7.56
C ASP A 50 5.65 5.85 -7.47
N PRO A 51 6.08 6.92 -6.78
CA PRO A 51 7.50 7.22 -6.58
C PRO A 51 8.17 6.15 -5.70
N GLY A 52 8.51 5.01 -6.31
CA GLY A 52 9.12 3.85 -5.66
C GLY A 52 8.72 2.50 -6.29
N ALA A 53 7.56 2.42 -6.94
CA ALA A 53 7.08 1.20 -7.60
C ALA A 53 5.91 1.46 -8.58
N ALA A 54 5.59 0.47 -9.42
CA ALA A 54 4.31 0.46 -10.11
C ALA A 54 3.23 -0.20 -9.22
N LEU A 55 2.02 0.36 -9.23
CA LEU A 55 0.87 -0.08 -8.45
C LEU A 55 -0.28 -0.44 -9.40
N ALA A 56 -0.91 -1.59 -9.21
CA ALA A 56 -2.16 -1.94 -9.88
C ALA A 56 -3.36 -1.60 -9.00
N ILE A 57 -4.36 -0.94 -9.59
CA ILE A 57 -5.70 -0.84 -9.00
C ILE A 57 -6.50 -2.06 -9.46
N ILE A 58 -6.93 -2.87 -8.51
CA ILE A 58 -7.73 -4.07 -8.73
C ILE A 58 -9.13 -3.84 -8.17
N ALA A 59 -10.15 -4.07 -8.99
CA ALA A 59 -11.54 -4.04 -8.60
C ALA A 59 -12.07 -5.44 -8.30
N PHE A 60 -12.68 -5.60 -7.13
CA PHE A 60 -13.32 -6.82 -6.66
C PHE A 60 -14.81 -6.59 -6.46
N CYS A 61 -15.64 -7.57 -6.80
CA CYS A 61 -17.05 -7.57 -6.40
C CYS A 61 -17.17 -8.02 -4.94
N ASN A 62 -17.93 -7.29 -4.13
CA ASN A 62 -18.23 -7.69 -2.76
C ASN A 62 -19.33 -8.77 -2.74
N LEU A 63 -19.12 -9.84 -1.97
CA LEU A 63 -20.08 -10.95 -1.87
C LEU A 63 -21.27 -10.65 -0.95
N TYR A 64 -21.08 -9.82 0.08
CA TYR A 64 -22.10 -9.55 1.08
C TYR A 64 -23.01 -8.39 0.71
N LYS A 65 -22.53 -7.47 -0.13
CA LYS A 65 -23.25 -6.26 -0.52
C LYS A 65 -23.01 -5.99 -2.00
N TYR A 66 -24.01 -5.44 -2.68
CA TYR A 66 -23.85 -4.98 -4.06
C TYR A 66 -22.95 -3.73 -4.13
N LYS A 67 -21.63 -3.94 -4.07
CA LYS A 67 -20.59 -2.91 -4.07
C LYS A 67 -19.33 -3.44 -4.75
N VAL A 68 -18.57 -2.54 -5.37
CA VAL A 68 -17.23 -2.82 -5.90
C VAL A 68 -16.19 -2.32 -4.90
N LEU A 69 -15.32 -3.21 -4.46
CA LEU A 69 -14.18 -2.90 -3.59
C LEU A 69 -12.95 -2.65 -4.46
N LYS A 70 -12.31 -1.51 -4.28
CA LYS A 70 -11.04 -1.20 -4.93
C LYS A 70 -9.90 -1.49 -3.96
N SER A 71 -8.89 -2.19 -4.45
CA SER A 71 -7.66 -2.47 -3.72
C SER A 71 -6.47 -2.16 -4.60
N THR A 72 -5.37 -1.75 -3.98
CA THR A 72 -4.13 -1.40 -4.66
C THR A 72 -3.07 -2.44 -4.33
N ALA A 73 -2.56 -3.12 -5.33
CA ALA A 73 -1.51 -4.11 -5.18
C ALA A 73 -0.22 -3.63 -5.84
N MET A 74 0.93 -4.07 -5.34
CA MET A 74 2.18 -3.95 -6.06
C MET A 74 2.12 -4.83 -7.31
N THR A 75 2.54 -4.29 -8.45
CA THR A 75 2.80 -5.09 -9.66
C THR A 75 4.21 -5.67 -9.60
N ALA A 76 4.34 -6.96 -9.96
CA ALA A 76 5.61 -7.66 -10.07
C ALA A 76 6.38 -7.28 -11.34
#